data_AF-A0A2V1KAL4-F1
#
_entry.id   AF-A0A2V1KAL4-F1
#
_cell.length_a   1.000
_cell.length_b   1.000
_cell.length_c   1.000
_cell.angle_alpha   90.00
_cell.angle_beta   90.00
_cell.angle_gamma   90.00
#
_symmetry.space_group_name_H-M   'P 1'
#
loop_
_entity.id
_entity.type
_entity.pdbx_description
1 polymer ?
#
loop_
_entity_poly.entity_id
_entity_poly.type
_entity_poly.pdbx_seq_one_letter_code
_entity_poly.pdbx_strand_id
1 'polypeptide(L)'
;MRLCDCPIRTRIELTSVALPERSILRMQELGVRPGAHAVVTQHAGFGGLVLNIAGSRVAVDHRSARLIDADVIAAGSGGGVEASATAVAGR
;
A
#
# COMPACT_ATOMS: atom_id res chain seq x y z
N MET A 1 -1.22 4.60 -13.14
CA MET A 1 -0.69 3.26 -13.56
C MET A 1 -1.36 2.15 -12.76
N ARG A 2 -1.27 0.86 -13.15
CA ARG A 2 -1.86 -0.21 -12.32
C ARG A 2 -1.02 -0.44 -11.07
N LEU A 3 -1.68 -0.78 -9.97
CA LEU A 3 -1.04 -1.00 -8.68
C LEU A 3 0.01 -2.13 -8.73
N CYS A 4 -0.24 -3.20 -9.49
CA CYS A 4 0.71 -4.31 -9.65
C CYS A 4 2.01 -3.93 -10.35
N ASP A 5 2.00 -2.84 -11.13
CA ASP A 5 3.17 -2.35 -11.87
C ASP A 5 3.94 -1.28 -11.10
N CYS A 6 3.43 -0.85 -9.94
CA CYS A 6 4.07 0.17 -9.13
C CYS A 6 5.39 -0.35 -8.53
N PRO A 7 6.51 0.38 -8.69
CA PRO A 7 7.79 -0.03 -8.15
C PRO A 7 7.81 -0.09 -6.62
N ILE A 8 8.65 -0.96 -6.06
CA ILE A 8 8.86 -1.03 -4.61
C ILE A 8 9.44 0.27 -4.06
N ARG A 9 9.24 0.51 -2.76
CA ARG A 9 9.69 1.69 -1.99
C ARG A 9 9.20 3.02 -2.58
N THR A 10 8.13 2.98 -3.38
CA THR A 10 7.58 4.15 -4.04
C THR A 10 6.31 4.60 -3.35
N ARG A 11 6.17 5.92 -3.16
CA ARG A 11 4.95 6.54 -2.68
C ARG A 11 3.96 6.66 -3.82
N ILE A 12 2.73 6.27 -3.56
CA ILE A 12 1.64 6.29 -4.53
C ILE A 12 0.39 6.89 -3.90
N GLU A 13 -0.45 7.48 -4.73
CA GLU A 13 -1.84 7.78 -4.43
C GLU A 13 -2.72 6.78 -5.19
N LEU A 14 -3.65 6.12 -4.52
CA LEU A 14 -4.63 5.26 -5.17
C LEU A 14 -5.66 6.13 -5.88
N THR A 15 -5.81 6.00 -7.19
CA THR A 15 -6.71 6.85 -7.98
C THR A 15 -8.03 6.15 -8.31
N SER A 16 -8.03 4.82 -8.42
CA SER A 16 -9.23 4.02 -8.66
C SER A 16 -9.14 2.66 -7.96
N VAL A 17 -10.26 2.20 -7.38
CA VAL A 17 -10.36 0.90 -6.69
C VAL A 17 -11.62 0.19 -7.19
N ALA A 18 -11.49 -0.58 -8.27
CA ALA A 18 -12.60 -1.26 -8.94
C ALA A 18 -12.75 -2.72 -8.47
N LEU A 19 -12.83 -2.93 -7.15
CA LEU A 19 -12.96 -4.27 -6.55
C LEU A 19 -14.42 -4.76 -6.53
N PRO A 20 -14.67 -6.08 -6.55
CA PRO A 20 -16.01 -6.63 -6.37
C PRO A 20 -16.65 -6.14 -5.06
N GLU A 21 -17.97 -5.93 -5.05
CA GLU A 21 -18.72 -5.40 -3.90
C GLU A 21 -18.44 -6.15 -2.60
N ARG A 22 -18.36 -7.49 -2.65
CA ARG A 22 -18.06 -8.33 -1.48
C ARG A 22 -16.74 -7.99 -0.77
N SER A 23 -15.79 -7.38 -1.49
CA SER A 23 -14.45 -7.03 -1.00
C SER A 23 -14.27 -5.54 -0.76
N ILE A 24 -15.10 -4.68 -1.36
CA ILE A 24 -14.85 -3.24 -1.37
C ILE A 24 -14.94 -2.62 0.03
N LEU A 25 -15.91 -3.04 0.84
CA LEU A 25 -16.10 -2.51 2.20
C LEU A 25 -14.88 -2.79 3.09
N ARG A 26 -14.47 -4.05 3.16
CA ARG A 26 -13.30 -4.47 3.96
C ARG A 26 -12.02 -3.75 3.51
N MET A 27 -11.86 -3.55 2.22
CA MET A 27 -10.71 -2.87 1.64
C MET A 27 -10.71 -1.37 2.00
N GLN A 28 -11.87 -0.72 2.00
CA GLN A 28 -12.01 0.67 2.45
C GLN A 28 -11.75 0.83 3.95
N GLU A 29 -12.19 -0.12 4.79
CA GLU A 29 -11.89 -0.16 6.23
C GLU A 29 -10.38 -0.29 6.49
N LEU A 30 -9.67 -1.02 5.64
CA LEU A 30 -8.21 -1.14 5.66
C LEU A 30 -7.48 0.07 5.06
N GLY A 31 -8.21 1.07 4.56
CA GLY A 31 -7.66 2.28 3.95
C GLY A 31 -7.36 2.17 2.45
N VAL A 32 -7.69 1.07 1.79
CA VAL A 32 -7.55 0.91 0.34
C VAL A 32 -8.76 1.55 -0.35
N ARG A 33 -8.64 2.85 -0.65
CA ARG A 33 -9.69 3.65 -1.30
C ARG A 33 -9.07 4.73 -2.20
N PRO A 34 -9.81 5.26 -3.18
CA PRO A 34 -9.34 6.42 -3.95
C PRO A 34 -8.93 7.59 -3.02
N GLY A 35 -7.86 8.29 -3.39
CA GLY A 35 -7.22 9.35 -2.61
C GLY A 35 -6.34 8.86 -1.45
N ALA A 36 -6.24 7.55 -1.21
CA ALA A 36 -5.36 7.05 -0.16
C ALA A 36 -3.89 7.06 -0.59
N HIS A 37 -3.03 7.57 0.28
CA HIS A 37 -1.58 7.49 0.10
C HIS A 37 -1.03 6.18 0.66
N ALA A 38 -0.13 5.56 -0.09
CA ALA A 38 0.51 4.31 0.30
C ALA A 38 1.99 4.29 -0.10
N VAL A 39 2.74 3.39 0.52
CA VAL A 39 4.07 2.97 0.05
C VAL A 39 4.00 1.51 -0.37
N VAL A 40 4.46 1.20 -1.58
CA VAL A 40 4.65 -0.19 -2.00
C VAL A 40 5.86 -0.76 -1.27
N THR A 41 5.64 -1.55 -0.23
CA THR A 41 6.74 -2.06 0.60
C THR A 41 7.41 -3.30 0.01
N GLN A 42 6.65 -4.12 -0.71
CA GLN A 42 7.11 -5.41 -1.22
C GLN A 42 6.23 -5.87 -2.40
N HIS A 43 6.83 -6.58 -3.35
CA HIS A 43 6.13 -7.44 -4.30
C HIS A 43 6.18 -8.90 -3.82
N ALA A 44 5.06 -9.59 -3.86
CA ALA A 44 4.96 -11.00 -3.51
C ALA A 44 5.33 -11.88 -4.70
N GLY A 45 5.90 -13.06 -4.46
CA GLY A 45 6.33 -13.99 -5.52
C GLY A 45 5.21 -14.48 -6.45
N PHE A 46 3.94 -14.33 -6.04
CA PHE A 46 2.76 -14.74 -6.82
C PHE A 46 2.06 -13.55 -7.52
N GLY A 47 2.73 -12.39 -7.63
CA GLY A 47 2.22 -11.20 -8.33
C GLY A 47 1.36 -10.26 -7.48
N GLY A 48 1.10 -10.58 -6.21
CA GLY A 48 0.54 -9.63 -5.24
C GLY A 48 1.57 -8.62 -4.75
N LEU A 49 1.17 -7.75 -3.81
CA LEU A 49 2.04 -6.77 -3.19
C LEU A 49 1.62 -6.44 -1.76
N VAL A 50 2.49 -5.75 -1.03
CA VAL A 50 2.19 -5.24 0.32
C VAL A 50 2.29 -3.73 0.33
N LEU A 51 1.20 -3.09 0.71
CA LEU A 51 1.10 -1.65 0.91
C LEU A 51 1.30 -1.30 2.37
N ASN A 52 1.99 -0.19 2.63
CA ASN A 52 1.88 0.53 3.89
C ASN A 52 0.93 1.71 3.70
N ILE A 53 -0.24 1.66 4.34
CA ILE A 53 -1.28 2.69 4.29
C ILE A 53 -1.51 3.16 5.72
N ALA A 54 -1.26 4.45 5.99
CA ALA A 54 -1.44 5.04 7.33
C ALA A 54 -0.81 4.22 8.48
N GLY A 55 0.37 3.61 8.24
CA GLY A 55 1.08 2.78 9.22
C GLY A 55 0.64 1.31 9.27
N SER A 56 -0.44 0.95 8.58
CA SER A 56 -0.93 -0.44 8.48
C SER A 56 -0.34 -1.15 7.27
N ARG A 57 0.06 -2.41 7.44
CA ARG A 57 0.48 -3.28 6.33
C ARG A 57 -0.71 -4.03 5.76
N VAL A 58 -1.01 -3.81 4.48
CA VAL A 58 -2.12 -4.44 3.77
C VAL A 58 -1.56 -5.26 2.61
N ALA A 59 -1.76 -6.57 2.64
CA ALA A 59 -1.45 -7.44 1.52
C ALA A 59 -2.58 -7.39 0.49
N VAL A 60 -2.22 -7.16 -0.77
CA VAL A 60 -3.15 -7.14 -1.91
C VAL A 60 -2.74 -8.26 -2.86
N ASP A 61 -3.67 -9.18 -3.11
CA ASP A 61 -3.43 -10.28 -4.04
C ASP A 61 -3.34 -9.79 -5.49
N HIS A 62 -2.82 -10.64 -6.37
CA HIS A 62 -2.58 -10.30 -7.76
C HIS A 62 -3.86 -9.90 -8.52
N ARG A 63 -5.00 -10.54 -8.23
CA ARG A 63 -6.27 -10.24 -8.90
C ARG A 63 -6.77 -8.86 -8.47
N SER A 64 -6.73 -8.56 -7.18
CA SER A 64 -7.14 -7.27 -6.65
C SER A 64 -6.21 -6.13 -7.13
N ALA A 65 -4.90 -6.37 -7.18
CA ALA A 65 -3.92 -5.39 -7.62
C ALA A 65 -4.08 -4.97 -9.09
N ARG A 66 -4.60 -5.85 -9.94
CA ARG A 66 -4.90 -5.54 -11.35
C ARG A 66 -6.13 -4.66 -11.55
N LEU A 67 -6.96 -4.51 -10.51
CA LEU A 67 -8.21 -3.74 -10.51
C LEU A 67 -8.07 -2.39 -9.79
N ILE A 68 -6.84 -2.02 -9.42
CA ILE A 68 -6.54 -0.79 -8.70
C ILE A 68 -5.57 0.02 -9.55
N ASP A 69 -5.91 1.29 -9.75
CA ASP A 69 -5.02 2.27 -10.36
C ASP A 69 -4.43 3.17 -9.27
N ALA A 70 -3.18 3.58 -9.50
CA ALA A 70 -2.44 4.46 -8.62
C ALA A 70 -1.48 5.34 -9.42
N ASP A 71 -1.20 6.52 -8.91
CA ASP A 71 -0.18 7.40 -9.48
C ASP A 71 1.00 7.53 -8.52
N VAL A 72 2.21 7.55 -9.08
CA VAL A 72 3.42 7.78 -8.30
C VAL A 72 3.46 9.25 -7.91
N ILE A 73 3.53 9.51 -6.62
CA ILE A 73 3.67 10.87 -6.10
C ILE A 73 5.13 11.11 -5.74
N ALA A 74 5.66 12.25 -6.19
CA ALA A 74 7.00 12.68 -5.80
C ALA A 74 7.11 12.71 -4.29
N ALA A 75 8.29 12.42 -3.74
CA ALA A 75 8.53 12.43 -2.31
C ALA A 75 8.40 13.87 -1.76
N GLY A 76 7.17 14.32 -1.53
CA GLY A 76 6.87 15.47 -0.69
C GLY A 76 7.28 15.12 0.75
N SER A 77 8.07 15.99 1.34
CA SER A 77 8.47 16.01 2.75
C SER A 77 7.23 15.96 3.66
N GLY A 78 6.85 14.78 4.14
CA GLY A 78 5.68 14.65 5.02
C GLY A 78 5.51 13.25 5.60
N GLY A 79 5.94 13.07 6.85
CA GLY A 79 5.30 12.17 7.81
C GLY A 79 5.68 10.70 7.81
N GLY A 80 6.95 10.35 7.59
CA GLY A 80 7.46 9.06 8.05
C GLY A 80 7.81 9.20 9.53
N VAL A 81 7.00 8.66 10.44
CA VAL A 81 7.43 8.46 11.82
C VAL A 81 8.54 7.41 11.75
N GLU A 82 9.79 7.84 11.92
CA GLU A 82 10.93 6.94 11.99
C GLU A 82 10.74 5.98 13.16
N ALA A 83 10.92 4.69 12.88
CA ALA A 83 10.82 3.63 13.86
C ALA A 83 11.94 3.77 14.91
N SER A 84 11.58 4.11 16.15
CA SER A 84 12.50 3.96 17.29
C SER A 84 12.47 2.50 17.75
N ALA A 85 13.33 1.67 17.14
CA ALA A 85 13.63 0.34 17.66
C ALA A 85 14.53 0.49 18.90
N THR A 86 13.92 0.47 20.09
CA THR A 86 14.65 0.31 21.35
C THR A 86 15.23 -1.10 21.38
N ALA A 87 16.52 -1.23 21.13
CA ALA A 87 17.26 -2.46 21.39
C ALA A 87 17.30 -2.71 22.91
N VAL A 88 16.54 -3.69 23.38
CA VAL A 88 16.76 -4.28 24.69
C VAL A 88 17.95 -5.24 24.56
N ALA A 89 19.12 -4.75 24.92
CA ALA A 89 20.25 -5.60 25.31
C ALA A 89 20.11 -5.88 26.81
N GLY A 90 19.93 -7.15 27.18
CA GLY A 90 19.71 -7.53 28.57
C GLY A 90 20.05 -8.99 28.86
N ARG A 91 21.35 -9.19 29.15
CA ARG A 91 22.01 -10.25 29.93
C ARG A 91 21.93 -11.71 29.48
#